data_AF-A0A5D4T195-F1
#
_entry.id   AF-A0A5D4T195-F1
#
_cell.length_a   1.000
_cell.length_b   1.000
_cell.length_c   1.000
_cell.angle_alpha   90.00
_cell.angle_beta   90.00
_cell.angle_gamma   90.00
#
_symmetry.space_group_name_H-M   'P 1'
#
loop_
_entity.id
_entity.type
_entity.pdbx_description
1 polymer ?
#
loop_
_entity_poly.entity_id
_entity_poly.type
_entity_poly.pdbx_seq_one_letter_code
_entity_poly.pdbx_strand_id
1 'polypeptide(L)'
;MKETKHITEGAALLGIYVLLLLMTLFIPIIGLVTFLALVVPFVIYTARNGWKSGIWLIVVAGVLSVVIGSPVALTFSIPASTVGLAMGHLIQKNASRYAILGAATGVFLLNYILAYVVAIVLFNIDFIEVLQEMIRESMRASEAIATSLGQENAKEALEVFENALGYTTYLLPTMLVLTSFVHAFFSQLITVFILKRLKMKVSPFPPFRELVLPKSLLWYYLIVLILSLMAPEEGTTLFMVVLNLSFILMLLMTVQGFSFIFFFCHLKKISKAIPITLVILSFLITPLVYIIRMIGIIDIGFQLRERIQRNNQGK
;
A
#
# COMPACT_ATOMS: atom_id res chain seq x y z
N MET A 1 17.39 27.41 -25.67
CA MET A 1 16.28 26.52 -26.10
C MET A 1 16.00 25.34 -25.16
N LYS A 2 17.00 24.57 -24.70
CA LYS A 2 16.77 23.48 -23.73
C LYS A 2 16.23 24.01 -22.39
N GLU A 3 16.84 25.06 -21.84
CA GLU A 3 16.43 25.69 -20.57
C GLU A 3 14.98 26.21 -20.59
N THR A 4 14.60 26.95 -21.64
CA THR A 4 13.23 27.46 -21.81
C THR A 4 12.20 26.32 -21.85
N LYS A 5 12.53 25.20 -22.52
CA LYS A 5 11.66 24.02 -22.59
C LYS A 5 11.49 23.35 -21.22
N HIS A 6 12.55 23.29 -20.41
CA HIS A 6 12.49 22.76 -19.04
C HIS A 6 11.57 23.58 -18.12
N ILE A 7 11.62 24.91 -18.23
CA ILE A 7 10.79 25.82 -17.43
C ILE A 7 9.32 25.72 -17.84
N THR A 8 9.02 25.76 -19.15
CA THR A 8 7.63 25.65 -19.64
C THR A 8 6.99 24.31 -19.29
N GLU A 9 7.74 23.20 -19.40
CA GLU A 9 7.25 21.88 -19.01
C GLU A 9 7.00 21.78 -17.49
N GLY A 10 7.92 22.31 -16.68
CA GLY A 10 7.76 22.36 -15.23
C GLY A 10 6.51 23.15 -14.82
N ALA A 11 6.28 24.32 -15.43
CA ALA A 11 5.09 25.13 -15.19
C ALA A 11 3.79 24.40 -15.56
N ALA A 12 3.76 23.71 -16.71
CA ALA A 12 2.59 22.93 -17.13
C ALA A 12 2.28 21.78 -16.16
N LEU A 13 3.31 21.05 -15.72
CA LEU A 13 3.16 19.95 -14.76
C LEU A 13 2.77 20.45 -13.36
N LEU A 14 3.26 21.62 -12.94
CA LEU A 14 2.79 22.29 -11.72
C LEU A 14 1.33 22.71 -11.81
N GLY A 15 0.89 23.20 -12.97
CA GLY A 15 -0.54 23.50 -13.21
C GLY A 15 -1.41 22.24 -13.08
N ILE A 16 -0.99 21.12 -13.66
CA ILE A 16 -1.69 19.82 -13.51
C ILE A 16 -1.68 19.39 -12.04
N TYR A 17 -0.54 19.50 -11.37
CA TYR A 17 -0.41 19.18 -9.95
C TYR A 17 -1.39 20.00 -9.08
N VAL A 18 -1.47 21.31 -9.28
CA VAL A 18 -2.40 22.20 -8.56
C VAL A 18 -3.85 21.78 -8.79
N LEU A 19 -4.23 21.47 -10.03
CA LEU A 19 -5.59 20.99 -10.33
C LEU A 19 -5.90 19.68 -9.60
N LEU A 20 -4.97 18.71 -9.63
CA LEU A 20 -5.13 17.45 -8.90
C LEU A 20 -5.21 17.68 -7.39
N LEU A 21 -4.43 18.62 -6.84
CA LEU A 21 -4.44 18.95 -5.42
C LEU A 21 -5.79 19.55 -5.00
N LEU A 22 -6.31 20.49 -5.78
CA LEU A 22 -7.63 21.08 -5.53
C LEU A 22 -8.74 20.03 -5.58
N MET A 23 -8.70 19.11 -6.56
CA MET A 23 -9.64 18.00 -6.62
C MET A 23 -9.50 17.05 -5.42
N THR A 24 -8.28 16.81 -4.96
CA THR A 24 -7.99 15.99 -3.76
C THR A 24 -8.61 16.60 -2.51
N LEU A 25 -8.49 17.92 -2.35
CA LEU A 25 -8.94 18.63 -1.14
C LEU A 25 -10.45 18.87 -1.10
N PHE A 26 -11.08 19.15 -2.25
CA PHE A 26 -12.44 19.70 -2.27
C PHE A 26 -13.49 18.78 -2.90
N ILE A 27 -13.11 17.68 -3.54
CA ILE A 27 -14.06 16.76 -4.17
C ILE A 27 -13.90 15.36 -3.56
N PRO A 28 -14.79 14.86 -2.70
CA PRO A 28 -14.54 13.63 -1.92
C PRO A 28 -14.20 12.39 -2.76
N ILE A 29 -15.11 11.95 -3.65
CA ILE A 29 -14.96 10.69 -4.41
C ILE A 29 -13.84 10.81 -5.46
N ILE A 30 -13.80 11.93 -6.17
CA ILE A 30 -12.74 12.21 -7.16
C ILE A 30 -11.40 12.43 -6.45
N GLY A 31 -11.45 12.94 -5.22
CA GLY A 31 -10.31 13.24 -4.37
C GLY A 31 -9.49 12.01 -4.05
N LEU A 32 -10.14 10.88 -3.80
CA LEU A 32 -9.46 9.61 -3.59
C LEU A 32 -8.65 9.18 -4.82
N VAL A 33 -9.21 9.32 -6.03
CA VAL A 33 -8.52 8.94 -7.27
C VAL A 33 -7.41 9.93 -7.61
N THR A 34 -7.66 11.23 -7.41
CA THR A 34 -6.69 12.28 -7.70
C THR A 34 -5.54 12.29 -6.70
N PHE A 35 -5.76 11.89 -5.44
CA PHE A 35 -4.73 11.66 -4.44
C PHE A 35 -3.67 10.66 -4.92
N LEU A 36 -4.11 9.52 -5.45
CA LEU A 36 -3.23 8.50 -6.04
C LEU A 36 -2.50 9.03 -7.29
N ALA A 37 -3.11 9.97 -8.01
CA ALA A 37 -2.56 10.56 -9.23
C ALA A 37 -1.62 11.76 -8.98
N LEU A 38 -1.59 12.33 -7.77
CA LEU A 38 -0.74 13.49 -7.44
C LEU A 38 0.75 13.24 -7.67
N VAL A 39 1.18 11.98 -7.59
CA VAL A 39 2.55 11.54 -7.82
C VAL A 39 2.98 11.74 -9.30
N VAL A 40 2.03 11.69 -10.24
CA VAL A 40 2.28 11.59 -11.68
C VAL A 40 3.06 12.78 -12.26
N PRO A 41 2.72 14.06 -11.97
CA PRO A 41 3.44 15.19 -12.53
C PRO A 41 4.92 15.20 -12.12
N PHE A 42 5.22 14.87 -10.87
CA PHE A 42 6.58 14.78 -10.34
C PHE A 42 7.36 13.62 -10.97
N VAL A 43 6.72 12.48 -11.21
CA VAL A 43 7.34 11.35 -11.93
C VAL A 43 7.72 11.75 -13.34
N ILE A 44 6.79 12.35 -14.09
CA ILE A 44 7.02 12.74 -15.49
C ILE A 44 8.20 13.72 -15.56
N TYR A 45 8.17 14.76 -14.74
CA TYR A 45 9.21 15.77 -14.72
C TYR A 45 10.56 15.18 -14.35
N THR A 46 10.62 14.40 -13.28
CA THR A 46 11.88 13.81 -12.79
C THR A 46 12.43 12.79 -13.78
N ALA A 47 11.59 11.96 -14.38
CA ALA A 47 12.03 10.96 -15.36
C ALA A 47 12.66 11.61 -16.60
N ARG A 48 12.13 12.76 -17.04
CA ARG A 48 12.64 13.52 -18.20
C ARG A 48 13.84 14.38 -17.88
N ASN A 49 13.83 15.05 -16.72
CA ASN A 49 14.74 16.15 -16.41
C ASN A 49 15.76 15.82 -15.31
N GLY A 50 15.70 14.62 -14.74
CA GLY A 50 16.59 14.17 -13.68
C GLY A 50 16.16 14.61 -12.28
N TRP A 51 16.73 13.95 -11.27
CA TRP A 51 16.36 14.15 -9.87
C TRP A 51 16.73 15.54 -9.32
N LYS A 52 17.83 16.14 -9.79
CA LYS A 52 18.20 17.51 -9.39
C LYS A 52 17.14 18.54 -9.78
N SER A 53 16.59 18.42 -10.98
CA SER A 53 15.48 19.25 -11.44
C SER A 53 14.21 18.95 -10.64
N GLY A 54 13.93 17.67 -10.37
CA GLY A 54 12.79 17.24 -9.56
C GLY A 54 12.76 17.87 -8.16
N ILE A 55 13.91 18.10 -7.51
CA ILE A 55 13.99 18.80 -6.23
C ILE A 55 13.45 20.22 -6.32
N TRP A 56 13.81 20.97 -7.36
CA TRP A 56 13.24 22.31 -7.57
C TRP A 56 11.73 22.29 -7.78
N LEU A 57 11.22 21.29 -8.50
CA LEU A 57 9.78 21.11 -8.68
C LEU A 57 9.06 20.87 -7.34
N ILE A 58 9.65 20.07 -6.44
CA ILE A 58 9.13 19.83 -5.09
C ILE A 58 9.03 21.15 -4.32
N VAL A 59 10.09 21.97 -4.33
CA VAL A 59 10.11 23.25 -3.61
C VAL A 59 8.99 24.18 -4.09
N VAL A 60 8.87 24.36 -5.41
CA VAL A 60 7.83 25.23 -5.99
C VAL A 60 6.43 24.66 -5.73
N ALA A 61 6.25 23.34 -5.87
CA ALA A 61 4.98 22.69 -5.55
C ALA A 61 4.60 22.87 -4.08
N GLY A 62 5.55 22.76 -3.16
CA GLY A 62 5.33 22.97 -1.72
C GLY A 62 4.82 24.38 -1.42
N VAL A 63 5.47 25.41 -2.00
CA VAL A 63 5.00 26.81 -1.87
C VAL A 63 3.59 26.97 -2.43
N LEU A 64 3.33 26.46 -3.64
CA LEU A 64 2.00 26.52 -4.25
C LEU A 64 0.94 25.79 -3.41
N SER A 65 1.30 24.67 -2.78
CA SER A 65 0.39 23.90 -1.92
C SER A 65 -0.09 24.74 -0.75
N VAL A 66 0.83 25.44 -0.08
CA VAL A 66 0.50 26.30 1.06
C VAL A 66 -0.35 27.49 0.62
N VAL A 67 0.03 28.15 -0.46
CA VAL A 67 -0.65 29.36 -0.97
C VAL A 67 -2.08 29.05 -1.43
N ILE A 68 -2.30 27.91 -2.09
CA ILE A 68 -3.60 27.58 -2.69
C ILE A 68 -4.50 26.79 -1.74
N GLY A 69 -3.94 25.85 -0.98
CA GLY A 69 -4.71 24.88 -0.21
C GLY A 69 -4.72 25.08 1.31
N SER A 70 -3.77 25.85 1.87
CA SER A 70 -3.37 25.92 3.30
C SER A 70 -2.18 25.01 3.65
N PRO A 71 -1.52 25.20 4.83
CA PRO A 71 -0.47 24.31 5.31
C PRO A 71 -0.87 22.83 5.36
N VAL A 72 -2.16 22.51 5.54
CA VAL A 72 -2.66 21.12 5.54
C VAL A 72 -2.43 20.46 4.18
N ALA A 73 -2.41 21.21 3.07
CA ALA A 73 -2.13 20.65 1.75
C ALA A 73 -0.73 20.02 1.65
N LEU A 74 0.21 20.37 2.54
CA LEU A 74 1.53 19.74 2.59
C LEU A 74 1.47 18.26 2.97
N THR A 75 0.43 17.81 3.71
CA THR A 75 0.25 16.38 4.04
C THR A 75 -0.02 15.53 2.79
N PHE A 76 -0.49 16.14 1.71
CA PHE A 76 -0.69 15.51 0.40
C PHE A 76 0.50 15.79 -0.54
N SER A 77 1.00 17.03 -0.54
CA SER A 77 2.07 17.49 -1.42
C SER A 77 3.41 16.81 -1.17
N ILE A 78 3.83 16.71 0.10
CA ILE A 78 5.13 16.15 0.46
C ILE A 78 5.22 14.67 0.07
N PRO A 79 4.26 13.79 0.41
CA PRO A 79 4.30 12.41 -0.05
C PRO A 79 4.27 12.30 -1.58
N ALA A 80 3.37 13.02 -2.25
CA ALA A 80 3.24 12.94 -3.70
C ALA A 80 4.53 13.34 -4.43
N SER A 81 5.16 14.42 -3.98
CA SER A 81 6.32 15.02 -4.62
C SER A 81 7.62 14.25 -4.35
N THR A 82 7.83 13.79 -3.12
CA THR A 82 9.01 12.97 -2.75
C THR A 82 8.94 11.56 -3.34
N VAL A 83 7.77 10.91 -3.33
CA VAL A 83 7.58 9.61 -4.00
C VAL A 83 7.72 9.77 -5.51
N GLY A 84 7.17 10.84 -6.08
CA GLY A 84 7.27 11.10 -7.52
C GLY A 84 8.71 11.33 -7.98
N LEU A 85 9.53 11.99 -7.15
CA LEU A 85 10.97 12.10 -7.35
C LEU A 85 11.64 10.71 -7.36
N ALA A 86 11.39 9.89 -6.34
CA ALA A 86 11.99 8.55 -6.23
C ALA A 86 11.60 7.64 -7.41
N MET A 87 10.30 7.57 -7.72
CA MET A 87 9.77 6.80 -8.83
C MET A 87 10.31 7.31 -10.17
N GLY A 88 10.30 8.62 -10.41
CA GLY A 88 10.80 9.22 -11.64
C GLY A 88 12.29 8.98 -11.85
N HIS A 89 13.09 9.05 -10.77
CA HIS A 89 14.52 8.74 -10.83
C HIS A 89 14.77 7.28 -11.21
N LEU A 90 14.06 6.33 -10.60
CA LEU A 90 14.20 4.90 -10.90
C LEU A 90 13.70 4.55 -12.30
N ILE A 91 12.64 5.21 -12.77
CA ILE A 91 12.15 5.07 -14.15
C ILE A 91 13.19 5.57 -15.15
N GLN A 92 13.83 6.72 -14.88
CA GLN A 92 14.94 7.22 -15.70
C GLN A 92 16.11 6.22 -15.78
N LYS A 93 16.35 5.46 -14.70
CA LYS A 93 17.37 4.40 -14.64
C LYS A 93 16.90 3.05 -15.20
N ASN A 94 15.72 2.96 -15.82
CA ASN A 94 15.12 1.73 -16.33
C ASN A 94 15.01 0.62 -15.27
N ALA A 95 14.79 0.98 -14.00
CA ALA A 95 14.62 0.02 -12.94
C ALA A 95 13.41 -0.91 -13.18
N SER A 96 13.44 -2.08 -12.55
CA SER A 96 12.30 -3.00 -12.56
C SER A 96 11.11 -2.37 -11.83
N ARG A 97 9.89 -2.74 -12.22
CA ARG A 97 8.69 -2.22 -11.54
C ARG A 97 8.60 -2.59 -10.07
N TYR A 98 9.10 -3.76 -9.67
CA TYR A 98 9.16 -4.16 -8.26
C TYR A 98 10.15 -3.30 -7.46
N ALA A 99 11.28 -2.91 -8.06
CA ALA A 99 12.22 -1.98 -7.42
C ALA A 99 11.58 -0.59 -7.23
N ILE A 100 10.85 -0.11 -8.24
CA ILE A 100 10.10 1.16 -8.15
C ILE A 100 9.00 1.06 -7.07
N LEU A 101 8.27 -0.07 -7.00
CA LEU A 101 7.22 -0.29 -6.00
C LEU A 101 7.79 -0.30 -4.58
N GLY A 102 8.90 -1.02 -4.36
CA GLY A 102 9.56 -1.09 -3.07
C GLY A 102 10.07 0.28 -2.61
N ALA A 103 10.72 1.02 -3.50
CA ALA A 103 11.18 2.37 -3.20
C ALA A 103 10.02 3.34 -2.90
N ALA A 104 8.97 3.31 -3.71
CA ALA A 104 7.77 4.13 -3.49
C ALA A 104 7.09 3.79 -2.16
N THR A 105 6.97 2.49 -1.82
CA THR A 105 6.43 2.02 -0.54
C THR A 105 7.26 2.55 0.63
N GLY A 106 8.58 2.44 0.56
CA GLY A 106 9.48 2.94 1.63
C GLY A 106 9.42 4.45 1.80
N VAL A 107 9.34 5.22 0.70
CA VAL A 107 9.22 6.68 0.76
C VAL A 107 7.84 7.09 1.28
N PHE A 108 6.75 6.45 0.87
CA PHE A 108 5.43 6.70 1.47
C PHE A 108 5.41 6.40 2.97
N LEU A 109 5.99 5.27 3.38
CA LEU A 109 6.08 4.88 4.79
C LEU A 109 6.81 5.93 5.62
N LEU A 110 7.97 6.39 5.14
CA LEU A 110 8.73 7.45 5.81
C LEU A 110 7.91 8.74 5.92
N ASN A 111 7.22 9.14 4.85
CA ASN A 111 6.37 10.33 4.87
C ASN A 111 5.21 10.20 5.86
N TYR A 112 4.57 9.03 5.95
CA TYR A 112 3.46 8.81 6.87
C TYR A 112 3.91 8.75 8.31
N ILE A 113 5.05 8.11 8.60
CA ILE A 113 5.65 8.15 9.94
C ILE A 113 5.98 9.60 10.32
N LEU A 114 6.61 10.36 9.42
CA LEU A 114 6.95 11.76 9.68
C LEU A 114 5.70 12.61 9.90
N ALA A 115 4.67 12.44 9.07
CA ALA A 115 3.41 13.14 9.22
C ALA A 115 2.72 12.81 10.55
N TYR A 116 2.74 11.55 10.97
CA TYR A 116 2.20 11.09 12.26
C TYR A 116 2.95 11.74 13.44
N VAL A 117 4.29 11.72 13.41
CA VAL A 117 5.13 12.35 14.44
C VAL A 117 4.88 13.86 14.50
N VAL A 118 4.79 14.53 13.35
CA VAL A 118 4.51 15.97 13.28
C VAL A 118 3.13 16.31 13.87
N ALA A 119 2.11 15.49 13.57
CA ALA A 119 0.77 15.69 14.11
C ALA A 119 0.74 15.63 15.64
N ILE A 120 1.42 14.64 16.23
CA ILE A 120 1.51 14.51 17.69
C ILE A 120 2.33 15.64 18.30
N VAL A 121 3.54 15.88 17.80
CA VAL A 121 4.49 16.79 18.47
C VAL A 121 4.11 18.27 18.30
N LEU A 122 3.63 18.67 17.12
CA LEU A 122 3.34 20.08 16.84
C LEU A 122 1.88 20.47 17.07
N PHE A 123 0.95 19.54 16.85
CA PHE A 123 -0.48 19.82 16.90
C PHE A 123 -1.20 19.14 18.06
N ASN A 124 -0.52 18.25 18.81
CA ASN A 124 -1.10 17.45 19.88
C ASN A 124 -2.32 16.64 19.40
N ILE A 125 -2.24 16.13 18.17
CA ILE A 125 -3.27 15.30 17.54
C ILE A 125 -2.76 13.87 17.44
N ASP A 126 -3.44 12.94 18.12
CA ASP A 126 -3.26 11.51 17.91
C ASP A 126 -4.28 10.99 16.89
N PHE A 127 -3.81 10.63 15.69
CA PHE A 127 -4.68 10.13 14.63
C PHE A 127 -5.34 8.79 14.97
N ILE A 128 -4.72 7.96 15.81
CA ILE A 128 -5.33 6.70 16.27
C ILE A 128 -6.47 6.99 17.23
N GLU A 129 -6.30 7.93 18.15
CA GLU A 129 -7.39 8.33 19.05
C GLU A 129 -8.56 8.94 18.27
N VAL A 130 -8.28 9.82 17.31
CA VAL A 130 -9.32 10.38 16.42
C VAL A 130 -10.05 9.28 15.65
N LEU A 131 -9.32 8.30 15.09
CA LEU A 131 -9.92 7.17 14.38
C LEU A 131 -10.78 6.31 15.32
N GLN A 132 -10.30 6.04 16.53
CA GLN A 132 -11.03 5.26 17.54
C GLN A 132 -12.33 5.97 17.93
N GLU A 133 -12.31 7.29 18.19
CA GLU A 133 -13.53 8.03 18.53
C GLU A 133 -14.52 8.07 17.37
N MET A 134 -14.06 8.24 16.13
CA MET A 134 -14.94 8.15 14.95
C MET A 134 -15.63 6.79 14.82
N ILE A 135 -14.91 5.70 15.11
CA ILE A 135 -15.50 4.36 15.12
C ILE A 135 -16.50 4.24 16.28
N ARG A 136 -16.15 4.71 17.49
CA ARG A 136 -17.03 4.71 18.66
C ARG A 136 -18.34 5.47 18.41
N GLU A 137 -18.27 6.64 17.79
CA GLU A 137 -19.45 7.41 17.40
C GLU A 137 -20.34 6.63 16.42
N SER A 138 -19.74 6.00 15.41
CA SER A 138 -20.46 5.18 14.44
C SER A 138 -21.12 3.96 15.08
N MET A 139 -20.44 3.36 16.06
CA MET A 139 -20.94 2.24 16.86
C MET A 139 -22.11 2.66 17.75
N ARG A 140 -22.01 3.78 18.47
CA ARG A 140 -23.11 4.35 19.27
C ARG A 140 -24.34 4.65 18.42
N ALA A 141 -24.14 5.19 17.21
CA ALA A 141 -25.23 5.44 16.27
C ALA A 141 -25.91 4.12 15.83
N SER A 142 -25.11 3.09 15.57
CA SER A 142 -25.61 1.76 15.21
C SER A 142 -26.35 1.08 16.38
N GLU A 143 -25.87 1.22 17.62
CA GLU A 143 -26.55 0.75 18.83
C GLU A 143 -27.93 1.38 18.98
N ALA A 144 -28.02 2.70 18.82
CA ALA A 144 -29.28 3.43 18.95
C ALA A 144 -30.33 2.91 17.96
N ILE A 145 -29.93 2.65 16.71
CA ILE A 145 -30.80 2.06 15.69
C ILE A 145 -31.19 0.62 16.07
N ALA A 146 -30.23 -0.23 16.42
CA ALA A 146 -30.50 -1.63 16.76
C ALA A 146 -31.41 -1.78 17.99
N THR A 147 -31.19 -0.96 19.02
CA THR A 147 -32.02 -0.90 20.22
C THR A 147 -33.44 -0.42 19.88
N SER A 148 -33.57 0.58 19.00
CA SER A 148 -34.89 1.04 18.53
C SER A 148 -35.68 -0.02 17.76
N LEU A 149 -34.98 -1.00 17.17
CA LEU A 149 -35.55 -2.15 16.47
C LEU A 149 -35.75 -3.38 17.37
N GLY A 150 -35.48 -3.28 18.68
CA GLY A 150 -35.69 -4.35 19.65
C GLY A 150 -34.60 -5.43 19.66
N GLN A 151 -33.40 -5.16 19.12
CA GLN A 151 -32.29 -6.12 19.15
C GLN A 151 -31.46 -5.98 20.45
N GLU A 152 -31.73 -6.83 21.43
CA GLU A 152 -31.04 -6.83 22.73
C GLU A 152 -29.55 -7.25 22.65
N ASN A 153 -29.17 -8.04 21.63
CA ASN A 153 -27.78 -8.51 21.43
C ASN A 153 -26.84 -7.43 20.88
N ALA A 154 -27.33 -6.21 20.61
CA ALA A 154 -26.52 -5.13 20.08
C ALA A 154 -25.35 -4.77 21.02
N LYS A 155 -25.59 -4.80 22.35
CA LYS A 155 -24.60 -4.47 23.38
C LYS A 155 -23.44 -5.44 23.45
N GLU A 156 -23.70 -6.74 23.33
CA GLU A 156 -22.66 -7.76 23.36
C GLU A 156 -21.76 -7.68 22.12
N ALA A 157 -22.35 -7.38 20.95
CA ALA A 157 -21.59 -7.10 19.74
C ALA A 157 -20.69 -5.86 19.90
N LEU A 158 -21.19 -4.80 20.55
CA LEU A 158 -20.45 -3.56 20.82
C LEU A 158 -19.24 -3.78 21.73
N GLU A 159 -19.37 -4.60 22.79
CA GLU A 159 -18.25 -4.92 23.69
C GLU A 159 -17.12 -5.67 22.98
N VAL A 160 -17.45 -6.57 22.06
CA VAL A 160 -16.45 -7.26 21.22
C VAL A 160 -15.69 -6.25 20.34
N PHE A 161 -16.39 -5.24 19.79
CA PHE A 161 -15.76 -4.19 19.00
C PHE A 161 -14.87 -3.25 19.82
N GLU A 162 -15.27 -2.87 21.03
CA GLU A 162 -14.44 -2.05 21.94
C GLU A 162 -13.13 -2.77 22.28
N ASN A 163 -13.19 -4.06 22.58
CA ASN A 163 -11.98 -4.86 22.80
C ASN A 163 -11.09 -4.90 21.55
N ALA A 164 -11.67 -4.99 20.36
CA ALA A 164 -10.93 -4.95 19.10
C ALA A 164 -10.29 -3.57 18.81
N LEU A 165 -10.93 -2.47 19.25
CA LEU A 165 -10.38 -1.12 19.12
C LEU A 165 -9.06 -0.98 19.87
N GLY A 166 -8.92 -1.60 21.04
CA GLY A 166 -7.64 -1.61 21.78
C GLY A 166 -6.46 -2.16 20.98
N TYR A 167 -6.70 -3.09 20.05
CA TYR A 167 -5.66 -3.66 19.19
C TYR A 167 -5.24 -2.74 18.03
N THR A 168 -6.01 -1.71 17.69
CA THR A 168 -5.66 -0.78 16.60
C THR A 168 -4.35 -0.04 16.88
N THR A 169 -4.11 0.35 18.13
CA THR A 169 -2.84 0.97 18.54
C THR A 169 -1.66 0.03 18.34
N TYR A 170 -1.79 -1.25 18.72
CA TYR A 170 -0.74 -2.24 18.51
C TYR A 170 -0.49 -2.52 17.02
N LEU A 171 -1.51 -2.42 16.16
CA LEU A 171 -1.41 -2.68 14.72
C LEU A 171 -1.04 -1.46 13.87
N LEU A 172 -0.87 -0.29 14.47
CA LEU A 172 -0.47 0.94 13.78
C LEU A 172 0.74 0.74 12.84
N PRO A 173 1.84 0.05 13.22
CA PRO A 173 2.96 -0.19 12.31
C PRO A 173 2.54 -0.96 11.05
N THR A 174 1.72 -2.00 11.19
CA THR A 174 1.19 -2.76 10.06
C THR A 174 0.29 -1.90 9.19
N MET A 175 -0.59 -1.09 9.78
CA MET A 175 -1.48 -0.19 9.03
C MET A 175 -0.68 0.82 8.18
N LEU A 176 0.40 1.39 8.73
CA LEU A 176 1.29 2.29 8.00
C LEU A 176 1.97 1.58 6.83
N VAL A 177 2.51 0.37 7.04
CA VAL A 177 3.15 -0.43 5.98
C VAL A 177 2.15 -0.76 4.86
N LEU A 178 0.96 -1.25 5.21
CA LEU A 178 -0.06 -1.62 4.23
C LEU A 178 -0.59 -0.43 3.46
N THR A 179 -0.89 0.68 4.13
CA THR A 179 -1.37 1.91 3.50
C THR A 179 -0.31 2.45 2.53
N SER A 180 0.96 2.44 2.95
CA SER A 180 2.09 2.85 2.10
C SER A 180 2.21 1.98 0.85
N PHE A 181 2.10 0.66 1.01
CA PHE A 181 2.18 -0.29 -0.10
C PHE A 181 1.00 -0.12 -1.07
N VAL A 182 -0.22 -0.04 -0.57
CA VAL A 182 -1.43 0.15 -1.37
C VAL A 182 -1.34 1.45 -2.16
N HIS A 183 -0.95 2.55 -1.50
CA HIS A 183 -0.81 3.84 -2.15
C HIS A 183 0.30 3.81 -3.22
N ALA A 184 1.46 3.22 -2.92
CA ALA A 184 2.54 3.04 -3.88
C ALA A 184 2.10 2.22 -5.11
N PHE A 185 1.40 1.11 -4.87
CA PHE A 185 0.95 0.20 -5.92
C PHE A 185 -0.01 0.90 -6.90
N PHE A 186 -1.06 1.55 -6.39
CA PHE A 186 -2.02 2.24 -7.25
C PHE A 186 -1.42 3.49 -7.91
N SER A 187 -0.60 4.27 -7.20
CA SER A 187 0.11 5.41 -7.79
C SER A 187 1.01 4.97 -8.95
N GLN A 188 1.73 3.85 -8.79
CA GLN A 188 2.55 3.28 -9.86
C GLN A 188 1.71 2.77 -11.04
N LEU A 189 0.56 2.14 -10.78
CA LEU A 189 -0.35 1.72 -11.86
C LEU A 189 -0.81 2.91 -12.70
N ILE A 190 -1.31 3.97 -12.07
CA ILE A 190 -1.75 5.21 -12.74
C ILE A 190 -0.57 5.84 -13.48
N THR A 191 0.56 5.99 -12.80
CA THR A 191 1.79 6.56 -13.38
C THR A 191 2.18 5.85 -14.67
N VAL A 192 2.29 4.52 -14.66
CA VAL A 192 2.70 3.80 -15.87
C VAL A 192 1.66 3.86 -16.97
N PHE A 193 0.36 3.85 -16.63
CA PHE A 193 -0.69 4.07 -17.62
C PHE A 193 -0.48 5.41 -18.35
N ILE A 194 -0.23 6.49 -17.61
CA ILE A 194 0.02 7.82 -18.18
C ILE A 194 1.34 7.86 -18.97
N LEU A 195 2.42 7.31 -18.43
CA LEU A 195 3.73 7.30 -19.12
C LEU A 195 3.68 6.56 -20.46
N LYS A 196 2.92 5.46 -20.55
CA LYS A 196 2.69 4.76 -21.83
C LYS A 196 1.94 5.63 -22.83
N ARG A 197 0.93 6.40 -22.40
CA ARG A 197 0.22 7.37 -23.25
C ARG A 197 1.14 8.47 -23.75
N LEU A 198 2.11 8.88 -22.93
CA LEU A 198 3.17 9.83 -23.29
C LEU A 198 4.33 9.21 -24.09
N LYS A 199 4.20 7.95 -24.54
CA LYS A 199 5.22 7.20 -25.29
C LYS A 199 6.58 7.13 -24.58
N MET A 200 6.59 7.17 -23.25
CA MET A 200 7.80 7.01 -22.45
C MET A 200 8.11 5.53 -22.24
N LYS A 201 9.41 5.18 -22.24
CA LYS A 201 9.85 3.81 -21.97
C LYS A 201 9.63 3.49 -20.49
N VAL A 202 8.90 2.41 -20.23
CA VAL A 202 8.67 1.90 -18.87
C VAL A 202 8.66 0.38 -18.90
N SER A 203 9.37 -0.23 -17.95
CA SER A 203 9.39 -1.69 -17.77
C SER A 203 7.96 -2.22 -17.57
N PRO A 204 7.56 -3.35 -18.17
CA PRO A 204 6.26 -3.98 -17.93
C PRO A 204 6.18 -4.60 -16.53
N PHE A 205 4.97 -4.80 -15.99
CA PHE A 205 4.80 -5.54 -14.74
C PHE A 205 4.98 -7.01 -15.11
N PRO A 206 5.91 -7.73 -14.46
CA PRO A 206 5.93 -9.18 -14.61
C PRO A 206 4.55 -9.73 -14.24
N PRO A 207 4.05 -10.76 -14.95
CA PRO A 207 2.82 -11.42 -14.58
C PRO A 207 2.80 -11.79 -13.09
N PHE A 208 1.68 -11.59 -12.39
CA PHE A 208 1.56 -11.89 -10.96
C PHE A 208 1.95 -13.34 -10.62
N ARG A 209 1.69 -14.28 -11.53
CA ARG A 209 2.12 -15.68 -11.46
C ARG A 209 3.63 -15.90 -11.42
N GLU A 210 4.45 -14.89 -11.72
CA GLU A 210 5.92 -14.98 -11.65
C GLU A 210 6.47 -14.37 -10.36
N LEU A 211 5.61 -13.80 -9.51
CA LEU A 211 6.00 -13.32 -8.19
C LEU A 211 6.46 -14.51 -7.33
N VAL A 212 7.72 -14.46 -6.90
CA VAL A 212 8.28 -15.40 -5.94
C VAL A 212 8.97 -14.60 -4.85
N LEU A 213 8.47 -14.76 -3.63
CA LEU A 213 9.04 -14.16 -2.45
C LEU A 213 10.37 -14.84 -2.04
N PRO A 214 11.31 -14.10 -1.44
CA PRO A 214 12.59 -14.66 -1.01
C PRO A 214 12.41 -15.72 0.09
N LYS A 215 13.22 -16.78 0.02
CA LYS A 215 13.20 -17.89 0.99
C LYS A 215 13.44 -17.46 2.44
N SER A 216 14.13 -16.33 2.66
CA SER A 216 14.34 -15.76 4.00
C SER A 216 13.03 -15.44 4.72
N LEU A 217 11.97 -15.06 3.99
CA LEU A 217 10.66 -14.78 4.59
C LEU A 217 10.02 -16.01 5.24
N LEU A 218 10.32 -17.21 4.75
CA LEU A 218 9.87 -18.45 5.40
C LEU A 218 10.51 -18.61 6.78
N TRP A 219 11.82 -18.32 6.90
CA TRP A 219 12.51 -18.40 8.19
C TRP A 219 12.01 -17.34 9.18
N TYR A 220 11.78 -16.10 8.71
CA TYR A 220 11.14 -15.08 9.54
C TYR A 220 9.73 -15.50 9.99
N TYR A 221 8.93 -16.10 9.10
CA TYR A 221 7.61 -16.65 9.45
C TYR A 221 7.71 -17.73 10.53
N LEU A 222 8.65 -18.67 10.42
CA LEU A 222 8.85 -19.71 11.42
C LEU A 222 9.30 -19.16 12.78
N ILE A 223 10.23 -18.21 12.80
CA ILE A 223 10.68 -17.55 14.04
C ILE A 223 9.51 -16.85 14.72
N VAL A 224 8.75 -16.05 13.96
CA VAL A 224 7.59 -15.30 14.51
C VAL A 224 6.50 -16.25 14.98
N LEU A 225 6.27 -17.37 14.30
CA LEU A 225 5.34 -18.41 14.74
C LEU A 225 5.78 -19.00 16.09
N ILE A 226 7.06 -19.34 16.26
CA ILE A 226 7.59 -19.85 17.52
C ILE A 226 7.43 -18.81 18.64
N LEU A 227 7.76 -17.54 18.37
CA LEU A 227 7.58 -16.45 19.33
C LEU A 227 6.10 -16.24 19.70
N SER A 228 5.18 -16.42 18.74
CA SER A 228 3.75 -16.36 18.98
C SER A 228 3.25 -17.49 19.90
N LEU A 229 3.83 -18.69 19.81
CA LEU A 229 3.47 -19.81 20.69
C LEU A 229 3.89 -19.59 22.15
N MET A 230 4.85 -18.69 22.39
CA MET A 230 5.24 -18.30 23.76
C MET A 230 4.19 -17.42 24.43
N ALA A 231 3.13 -17.02 23.72
CA ALA A 231 2.07 -16.12 24.17
C ALA A 231 2.61 -14.88 24.90
N PRO A 232 3.35 -13.99 24.19
CA PRO A 232 3.89 -12.78 24.79
C PRO A 232 2.79 -11.97 25.48
N GLU A 233 3.09 -11.44 26.67
CA GLU A 233 2.13 -10.66 27.46
C GLU A 233 1.75 -9.36 26.74
N GLU A 234 0.45 -9.02 26.77
CA GLU A 234 -0.06 -7.79 26.17
C GLU A 234 0.59 -6.55 26.82
N GLY A 235 0.78 -5.49 26.03
CA GLY A 235 1.51 -4.29 26.47
C GLY A 235 3.03 -4.38 26.35
N THR A 236 3.60 -5.58 26.19
CA THR A 236 5.04 -5.72 25.97
C THR A 236 5.45 -5.34 24.54
N THR A 237 6.69 -4.85 24.36
CA THR A 237 7.24 -4.60 23.02
C THR A 237 7.30 -5.88 22.18
N LEU A 238 7.58 -7.03 22.82
CA LEU A 238 7.61 -8.33 22.13
C LEU A 238 6.25 -8.68 21.54
N PHE A 239 5.17 -8.50 22.31
CA PHE A 239 3.80 -8.70 21.83
C PHE A 239 3.49 -7.86 20.59
N MET A 240 3.79 -6.56 20.63
CA MET A 240 3.58 -5.67 19.48
C MET A 240 4.38 -6.11 18.24
N VAL A 241 5.65 -6.47 18.42
CA VAL A 241 6.51 -6.94 17.31
C VAL A 241 5.97 -8.23 16.71
N VAL A 242 5.63 -9.22 17.55
CA VAL A 242 5.10 -10.51 17.12
C VAL A 242 3.76 -10.31 16.40
N LEU A 243 2.86 -9.47 16.91
CA LEU A 243 1.57 -9.20 16.30
C LEU A 243 1.70 -8.61 14.89
N ASN A 244 2.50 -7.54 14.74
CA ASN A 244 2.69 -6.87 13.45
C ASN A 244 3.41 -7.77 12.43
N LEU A 245 4.49 -8.44 12.84
CA LEU A 245 5.21 -9.35 11.96
C LEU A 245 4.35 -10.54 11.55
N SER A 246 3.55 -11.08 12.46
CA SER A 246 2.61 -12.15 12.15
C SER A 246 1.65 -11.71 11.05
N PHE A 247 1.04 -10.52 11.19
CA PHE A 247 0.09 -10.02 10.20
C PHE A 247 0.72 -9.86 8.81
N ILE A 248 1.88 -9.19 8.73
CA ILE A 248 2.58 -8.94 7.47
C ILE A 248 3.04 -10.27 6.84
N LEU A 249 3.66 -11.16 7.61
CA LEU A 249 4.19 -12.42 7.08
C LEU A 249 3.05 -13.36 6.66
N MET A 250 1.93 -13.41 7.39
CA MET A 250 0.73 -14.13 6.97
C MET A 250 0.20 -13.60 5.63
N LEU A 251 0.10 -12.28 5.46
CA LEU A 251 -0.32 -11.67 4.21
C LEU A 251 0.63 -12.03 3.05
N LEU A 252 1.94 -11.91 3.27
CA LEU A 252 2.95 -12.25 2.27
C LEU A 252 2.88 -13.72 1.84
N MET A 253 2.74 -14.65 2.80
CA MET A 253 2.56 -16.08 2.50
C MET A 253 1.26 -16.34 1.72
N THR A 254 0.18 -15.64 2.04
CA THR A 254 -1.08 -15.72 1.27
C THR A 254 -0.91 -15.20 -0.16
N VAL A 255 -0.24 -14.05 -0.34
CA VAL A 255 0.06 -13.50 -1.68
C VAL A 255 0.92 -14.47 -2.49
N GLN A 256 1.92 -15.10 -1.88
CA GLN A 256 2.70 -16.16 -2.52
C GLN A 256 1.81 -17.34 -2.94
N GLY A 257 0.91 -17.78 -2.05
CA GLY A 257 -0.04 -18.86 -2.33
C GLY A 257 -0.89 -18.56 -3.55
N PHE A 258 -1.45 -17.34 -3.63
CA PHE A 258 -2.17 -16.92 -4.83
C PHE A 258 -1.28 -16.91 -6.06
N SER A 259 -0.06 -16.33 -5.99
CA SER A 259 0.86 -16.33 -7.12
C SER A 259 1.13 -17.75 -7.63
N PHE A 260 1.29 -18.72 -6.71
CA PHE A 260 1.49 -20.12 -7.07
C PHE A 260 0.26 -20.73 -7.74
N ILE A 261 -0.95 -20.47 -7.24
CA ILE A 261 -2.19 -20.94 -7.87
C ILE A 261 -2.31 -20.39 -9.30
N PHE A 262 -2.05 -19.10 -9.49
CA PHE A 262 -2.03 -18.49 -10.84
C PHE A 262 -0.97 -19.11 -11.74
N PHE A 263 0.21 -19.42 -11.20
CA PHE A 263 1.27 -20.15 -11.91
C PHE A 263 0.81 -21.55 -12.33
N PHE A 264 0.25 -22.32 -11.40
CA PHE A 264 -0.18 -23.69 -11.63
C PHE A 264 -1.31 -23.76 -12.66
N CYS A 265 -2.33 -22.92 -12.53
CA CYS A 265 -3.41 -22.83 -13.50
C CYS A 265 -2.89 -22.46 -14.89
N HIS A 266 -1.95 -21.51 -14.98
CA HIS A 266 -1.34 -21.15 -16.26
C HIS A 266 -0.56 -22.31 -16.89
N LEU A 267 0.25 -23.01 -16.09
CA LEU A 267 1.04 -24.16 -16.55
C LEU A 267 0.16 -25.30 -17.06
N LYS A 268 -0.98 -25.53 -16.40
CA LYS A 268 -1.98 -26.54 -16.79
C LYS A 268 -2.99 -26.06 -17.83
N LYS A 269 -2.83 -24.85 -18.38
CA LYS A 269 -3.75 -24.22 -19.34
C LYS A 269 -5.21 -24.12 -18.83
N ILE A 270 -5.37 -24.04 -17.51
CA ILE A 270 -6.67 -23.82 -16.85
C ILE A 270 -7.06 -22.34 -16.99
N SER A 271 -8.36 -22.07 -17.15
CA SER A 271 -8.89 -20.71 -17.27
C SER A 271 -8.49 -19.83 -16.09
N LYS A 272 -8.14 -18.56 -16.38
CA LYS A 272 -7.83 -17.55 -15.35
C LYS A 272 -9.02 -17.24 -14.44
N ALA A 273 -10.24 -17.62 -14.84
CA ALA A 273 -11.42 -17.47 -14.00
C ALA A 273 -11.28 -18.21 -12.66
N ILE A 274 -10.70 -19.40 -12.64
CA ILE A 274 -10.56 -20.21 -11.41
C ILE A 274 -9.72 -19.49 -10.34
N PRO A 275 -8.46 -19.09 -10.60
CA PRO A 275 -7.67 -18.41 -9.59
C PRO A 275 -8.28 -17.05 -9.20
N ILE A 276 -8.98 -16.35 -10.10
CA ILE A 276 -9.69 -15.11 -9.76
C ILE A 276 -10.86 -15.38 -8.81
N THR A 277 -11.66 -16.41 -9.08
CA THR A 277 -12.75 -16.83 -8.19
C THR A 277 -12.22 -17.24 -6.82
N LEU A 278 -11.10 -17.95 -6.75
CA LEU A 278 -10.46 -18.29 -5.47
C LEU A 278 -10.03 -17.05 -4.68
N VAL A 279 -9.50 -16.02 -5.35
CA VAL A 279 -9.21 -14.73 -4.70
C VAL A 279 -10.49 -14.13 -4.13
N ILE A 280 -11.57 -14.05 -4.91
CA ILE A 280 -12.84 -13.48 -4.45
C ILE A 280 -13.43 -14.28 -3.28
N LEU A 281 -13.51 -15.61 -3.40
CA LEU A 281 -14.04 -16.49 -2.36
C LEU A 281 -13.20 -16.47 -1.08
N SER A 282 -11.90 -16.22 -1.17
CA SER A 282 -11.04 -16.14 0.02
C SER A 282 -11.45 -14.99 0.95
N PHE A 283 -12.01 -13.90 0.42
CA PHE A 283 -12.54 -12.80 1.25
C PHE A 283 -13.84 -13.18 1.97
N LEU A 284 -14.58 -14.17 1.46
CA LEU A 284 -15.85 -14.62 2.02
C LEU A 284 -15.70 -15.83 2.93
N ILE A 285 -14.66 -16.64 2.72
CA ILE A 285 -14.45 -17.94 3.37
C ILE A 285 -13.09 -17.92 4.07
N THR A 286 -13.07 -17.50 5.34
CA THR A 286 -11.83 -17.41 6.14
C THR A 286 -10.98 -18.70 6.13
N PRO A 287 -11.57 -19.92 6.24
CA PRO A 287 -10.79 -21.16 6.14
C PRO A 287 -10.00 -21.31 4.83
N LEU A 288 -10.51 -20.75 3.72
CA LEU A 288 -9.85 -20.82 2.42
C LEU A 288 -8.55 -20.03 2.40
N VAL A 289 -8.50 -18.88 3.07
CA VAL A 289 -7.28 -18.06 3.19
C VAL A 289 -6.16 -18.86 3.87
N TYR A 290 -6.49 -19.64 4.91
CA TYR A 290 -5.50 -20.48 5.59
C TYR A 290 -4.92 -21.55 4.68
N ILE A 291 -5.75 -22.22 3.86
CA ILE A 291 -5.29 -23.20 2.88
C ILE A 291 -4.36 -22.54 1.85
N ILE A 292 -4.74 -21.37 1.33
CA ILE A 292 -3.95 -20.64 0.35
C ILE A 292 -2.60 -20.20 0.94
N ARG A 293 -2.61 -19.75 2.20
CA ARG A 293 -1.38 -19.43 2.93
C ARG A 293 -0.46 -20.65 3.07
N MET A 294 -1.00 -21.81 3.40
CA MET A 294 -0.22 -23.06 3.46
C MET A 294 0.39 -23.41 2.10
N ILE A 295 -0.35 -23.24 1.00
CA ILE A 295 0.18 -23.42 -0.36
C ILE A 295 1.38 -22.50 -0.60
N GLY A 296 1.31 -21.23 -0.18
CA GLY A 296 2.42 -20.28 -0.31
C GLY A 296 3.66 -20.68 0.48
N ILE A 297 3.47 -21.16 1.72
CA ILE A 297 4.54 -21.68 2.58
C ILE A 297 5.23 -22.87 1.90
N ILE A 298 4.45 -23.83 1.41
CA ILE A 298 4.97 -25.04 0.76
C ILE A 298 5.70 -24.68 -0.55
N ASP A 299 5.17 -23.74 -1.34
CA ASP A 299 5.80 -23.28 -2.58
C ASP A 299 7.22 -22.76 -2.34
N ILE A 300 7.40 -21.86 -1.36
CA ILE A 300 8.71 -21.31 -1.02
C ILE A 300 9.62 -22.38 -0.39
N GLY A 301 9.09 -23.12 0.59
CA GLY A 301 9.88 -24.08 1.37
C GLY A 301 10.41 -25.24 0.53
N PHE A 302 9.59 -25.75 -0.39
CA PHE A 302 9.94 -26.91 -1.22
C PHE A 302 10.32 -26.55 -2.66
N GLN A 303 10.25 -25.27 -3.04
CA GLN A 303 10.50 -24.80 -4.41
C GLN A 303 9.61 -25.52 -5.42
N LEU A 304 8.30 -25.56 -5.15
CA LEU A 304 7.35 -26.37 -5.92
C LEU A 304 7.36 -26.01 -7.42
N ARG A 305 7.43 -24.72 -7.75
CA ARG A 305 7.46 -24.25 -9.15
C ARG A 305 8.59 -24.90 -9.96
N GLU A 306 9.80 -24.90 -9.43
CA GLU A 306 10.98 -25.45 -10.10
C GLU A 306 10.85 -26.96 -10.33
N ARG A 307 10.36 -27.69 -9.31
CA ARG A 307 10.13 -29.13 -9.39
C ARG A 307 9.09 -29.48 -10.45
N ILE A 308 7.98 -28.73 -10.50
CA ILE A 308 6.90 -28.98 -11.47
C ILE A 308 7.36 -28.67 -12.90
N GLN A 309 8.12 -27.58 -13.10
CA GLN A 309 8.66 -27.24 -14.43
C GLN A 309 9.63 -28.30 -14.94
N ARG A 310 10.54 -28.78 -14.08
CA ARG A 310 11.49 -29.84 -14.44
C ARG A 310 10.77 -31.12 -14.89
N ASN A 311 9.71 -31.51 -14.21
CA ASN A 311 8.94 -32.71 -14.54
C ASN A 311 8.09 -32.56 -15.83
N ASN A 312 7.71 -31.34 -16.19
CA ASN A 312 6.99 -31.07 -17.44
C ASN A 312 7.91 -30.95 -18.66
N GLN A 313 9.21 -30.69 -18.49
CA GLN A 313 10.19 -30.66 -19.59
C GLN A 313 10.75 -32.05 -19.93
N GLY A 314 10.58 -33.03 -19.04
CA GLY A 314 10.94 -34.43 -19.27
C GLY A 314 9.83 -35.29 -19.91
N LYS A 315 8.78 -34.66 -20.44
CA LYS A 315 7.69 -35.27 -21.22
C LYS A 315 7.55 -34.54 -22.54
#